data_AF-A0A1F6TGW4-F1
#
_entry.id   AF-A0A1F6TGW4-F1
#
_cell.length_a   1.000
_cell.length_b   1.000
_cell.length_c   1.000
_cell.angle_alpha   90.00
_cell.angle_beta   90.00
_cell.angle_gamma   90.00
#
_symmetry.space_group_name_H-M   'P 1'
#
loop_
_entity.id
_entity.type
_entity.pdbx_description
1 polymer ?
#
loop_
_entity_poly.entity_id
_entity_poly.type
_entity_poly.pdbx_seq_one_letter_code
_entity_poly.pdbx_strand_id
1 'polypeptide(L)'
;MDYFAEPVRSTLRARFGYGARHRTAEPMCGEVEQDEPGTAQGIWFVAGTTETYPEDPHLALVHDNIDPTQPAFSVGQSLSRAGLPAESRLNPGVYIFAPEAAGRRNREFRDLAVDGLVYCHDTLRYHPGGVVLMQLTSATTLRVERQAAAGCGAGPWAFTSAYTDFER
;
A
#
# COMPACT_ATOMS: atom_id res chain seq x y z
N MET A 1 9.41 -5.34 22.41
CA MET A 1 9.63 -4.38 23.53
C MET A 1 10.13 -5.07 24.81
N ASP A 2 10.39 -6.36 24.71
CA ASP A 2 10.41 -7.27 25.86
C ASP A 2 11.81 -7.38 26.47
N TYR A 3 12.79 -6.78 25.79
CA TYR A 3 14.17 -6.62 26.24
C TYR A 3 14.37 -5.43 27.21
N PHE A 4 13.36 -4.57 27.40
CA PHE A 4 13.44 -3.44 28.33
C PHE A 4 12.68 -3.72 29.62
N ALA A 5 13.32 -3.49 30.76
CA ALA A 5 12.68 -3.50 32.08
C ALA A 5 11.93 -2.18 32.36
N GLU A 6 11.06 -2.18 33.38
CA GLU A 6 10.48 -0.94 33.90
C GLU A 6 11.53 -0.08 34.63
N PRO A 7 11.41 1.27 34.59
CA PRO A 7 10.35 2.06 33.93
C PRO A 7 10.62 2.36 32.44
N VAL A 8 11.72 1.85 31.88
CA VAL A 8 12.15 2.18 30.51
C VAL A 8 11.13 1.70 29.48
N ARG A 9 10.61 0.48 29.64
CA ARG A 9 9.61 -0.10 28.73
C ARG A 9 8.35 0.76 28.61
N SER A 10 7.74 1.16 29.72
CA SER A 10 6.55 2.04 29.70
C SER A 10 6.86 3.41 29.13
N THR A 11 8.02 3.99 29.47
CA THR A 11 8.48 5.27 28.92
C THR A 11 8.61 5.24 27.40
N LEU A 12 9.19 4.17 26.84
CA LEU A 12 9.35 4.01 25.41
C LEU A 12 8.01 3.68 24.71
N ARG A 13 7.15 2.86 25.33
CA ARG A 13 5.81 2.54 24.79
C ARG A 13 4.94 3.80 24.66
N ALA A 14 5.02 4.71 25.63
CA ALA A 14 4.33 5.99 25.57
C ALA A 14 4.77 6.88 24.39
N ARG A 15 5.89 6.57 23.73
CA ARG A 15 6.38 7.30 22.55
C ARG A 15 6.01 6.65 21.22
N PHE A 16 5.33 5.50 21.23
CA PHE A 16 4.90 4.84 19.99
C PHE A 16 3.74 5.59 19.37
N GLY A 17 4.02 6.26 18.25
CA GLY A 17 3.08 7.15 17.59
C GLY A 17 3.75 8.32 16.88
N TYR A 18 2.96 9.29 16.49
CA TYR A 18 3.41 10.54 15.88
C TYR A 18 2.53 11.71 16.36
N GLY A 19 3.17 12.74 16.91
CA GLY A 19 2.47 13.88 17.50
C GLY A 19 1.54 13.43 18.63
N ALA A 20 0.25 13.77 18.52
CA ALA A 20 -0.77 13.37 19.50
C ALA A 20 -1.37 11.98 19.26
N ARG A 21 -1.04 11.33 18.13
CA ARG A 21 -1.55 9.98 17.82
C ARG A 21 -0.59 8.96 18.39
N HIS A 22 -1.08 8.16 19.32
CA HIS A 22 -0.34 7.05 19.90
C HIS A 22 -0.92 5.73 19.42
N ARG A 23 -0.06 4.75 19.17
CA ARG A 23 -0.51 3.38 18.92
C ARG A 23 -1.05 2.82 20.22
N THR A 24 -2.23 2.21 20.15
CA THR A 24 -2.89 1.54 21.29
C THR A 24 -3.26 0.09 21.00
N ALA A 25 -3.16 -0.33 19.73
CA ALA A 25 -3.46 -1.69 19.29
C ALA A 25 -2.25 -2.61 19.45
N GLU A 26 -2.50 -3.83 19.94
CA GLU A 26 -1.49 -4.90 19.94
C GLU A 26 -1.31 -5.48 18.51
N PRO A 27 -0.11 -5.96 18.15
CA PRO A 27 1.14 -5.84 18.89
C PRO A 27 1.57 -4.37 19.02
N MET A 28 1.95 -3.92 20.21
CA MET A 28 2.29 -2.51 20.48
C MET A 28 3.48 -2.02 19.66
N CYS A 29 4.35 -2.92 19.18
CA CYS A 29 5.47 -2.59 18.32
C CYS A 29 5.11 -2.52 16.83
N GLY A 30 3.84 -2.75 16.46
CA GLY A 30 3.44 -3.00 15.09
C GLY A 30 3.61 -4.47 14.70
N GLU A 31 2.98 -4.83 13.60
CA GLU A 31 3.09 -6.14 12.97
C GLU A 31 4.16 -6.08 11.88
N VAL A 32 5.09 -7.03 11.94
CA VAL A 32 6.14 -7.23 10.93
C VAL A 32 5.70 -8.35 9.99
N GLU A 33 6.21 -8.35 8.76
CA GLU A 33 5.94 -9.41 7.77
C GLU A 33 4.44 -9.60 7.50
N GLN A 34 3.78 -8.54 7.02
CA GLN A 34 2.34 -8.55 6.71
C GLN A 34 2.01 -9.22 5.36
N ASP A 35 2.95 -9.97 4.79
CA ASP A 35 2.78 -10.66 3.51
C ASP A 35 1.75 -11.79 3.61
N GLU A 36 0.73 -11.74 2.76
CA GLU A 36 -0.31 -12.78 2.69
C GLU A 36 -0.21 -13.51 1.34
N PRO A 37 0.23 -14.78 1.31
CA PRO A 37 0.40 -15.54 0.08
C PRO A 37 -0.88 -15.62 -0.76
N GLY A 38 -0.73 -15.43 -2.07
CA GLY A 38 -1.86 -15.47 -3.02
C GLY A 38 -2.75 -14.22 -3.00
N THR A 39 -2.40 -13.21 -2.20
CA THR A 39 -3.09 -11.91 -2.16
C THR A 39 -2.17 -10.76 -2.55
N ALA A 40 -2.72 -9.55 -2.67
CA ALA A 40 -1.95 -8.33 -2.89
C ALA A 40 -1.26 -7.80 -1.62
N GLN A 41 -1.60 -8.25 -0.41
CA GLN A 41 -0.98 -7.73 0.81
C GLN A 41 0.47 -8.19 0.95
N GLY A 42 1.38 -7.25 1.23
CA GLY A 42 2.81 -7.53 1.41
C GLY A 42 3.74 -6.56 0.67
N ILE A 43 4.98 -6.99 0.48
CA ILE A 43 6.05 -6.25 -0.20
C ILE A 43 6.13 -6.67 -1.67
N TRP A 44 6.35 -5.68 -2.53
CA TRP A 44 6.32 -5.82 -3.98
C TRP A 44 7.53 -5.12 -4.61
N PHE A 45 8.41 -5.92 -5.22
CA PHE A 45 9.59 -5.45 -5.95
C PHE A 45 9.21 -5.06 -7.37
N VAL A 46 9.91 -4.10 -7.98
CA VAL A 46 9.54 -3.73 -9.35
C VAL A 46 9.93 -4.86 -10.29
N ALA A 47 9.05 -5.22 -11.22
CA ALA A 47 9.34 -6.32 -12.13
C ALA A 47 10.69 -6.14 -12.83
N GLY A 48 11.50 -7.20 -12.84
CA GLY A 48 12.83 -7.21 -13.44
C GLY A 48 13.95 -6.57 -12.60
N THR A 49 13.71 -6.15 -11.36
CA THR A 49 14.81 -5.78 -10.44
C THR A 49 15.45 -7.02 -9.83
N THR A 50 16.79 -7.11 -9.88
CA THR A 50 17.56 -8.20 -9.26
C THR A 50 18.07 -7.87 -7.86
N GLU A 51 18.12 -6.58 -7.53
CA GLU A 51 18.57 -6.06 -6.24
C GLU A 51 17.34 -5.58 -5.45
N THR A 52 17.24 -6.00 -4.19
CA THR A 52 16.21 -5.53 -3.25
C THR A 52 16.67 -4.31 -2.45
N TYR A 53 17.88 -3.81 -2.74
CA TYR A 53 18.46 -2.61 -2.18
C TYR A 53 18.97 -1.70 -3.31
N PRO A 54 18.73 -0.38 -3.24
CA PRO A 54 17.92 0.33 -2.24
C PRO A 54 16.45 -0.12 -2.24
N GLU A 55 15.76 0.04 -1.11
CA GLU A 55 14.32 -0.29 -0.99
C GLU A 55 13.43 0.74 -1.71
N ASP A 56 13.99 1.92 -1.99
CA ASP A 56 13.28 3.05 -2.56
C ASP A 56 12.55 2.81 -3.89
N PRO A 57 12.82 1.81 -4.75
CA PRO A 57 12.02 1.59 -5.95
C PRO A 57 10.73 0.83 -5.64
N HIS A 58 10.55 0.27 -4.45
CA HIS A 58 9.55 -0.78 -4.25
C HIS A 58 8.22 -0.25 -3.70
N LEU A 59 7.27 -1.15 -3.52
CA LEU A 59 5.93 -0.88 -3.04
C LEU A 59 5.64 -1.81 -1.87
N ALA A 60 5.01 -1.29 -0.81
CA ALA A 60 4.39 -2.13 0.21
C ALA A 60 2.90 -1.83 0.31
N LEU A 61 2.10 -2.89 0.35
CA LEU A 61 0.66 -2.87 0.54
C LEU A 61 0.36 -3.48 1.91
N VAL A 62 0.36 -2.63 2.94
CA VAL A 62 0.37 -3.04 4.35
C VAL A 62 -0.54 -2.13 5.18
N HIS A 63 -0.72 -2.41 6.46
CA HIS A 63 -1.46 -1.53 7.37
C HIS A 63 -0.53 -0.48 8.02
N ASP A 64 -1.10 0.68 8.35
CA ASP A 64 -0.42 1.77 9.03
C ASP A 64 0.17 1.30 10.38
N ASN A 65 1.39 1.76 10.66
CA ASN A 65 2.15 1.34 11.83
C ASN A 65 1.59 1.92 13.14
N ILE A 66 0.79 2.98 13.11
CA ILE A 66 0.15 3.59 14.29
C ILE A 66 -1.28 3.07 14.45
N ASP A 67 -2.07 3.08 13.38
CA ASP A 67 -3.45 2.58 13.35
C ASP A 67 -3.58 1.38 12.39
N PRO A 68 -3.50 0.14 12.89
CA PRO A 68 -3.48 -1.06 12.04
C PRO A 68 -4.83 -1.34 11.37
N THR A 69 -5.87 -0.55 11.61
CA THR A 69 -7.16 -0.66 10.90
C THR A 69 -7.14 0.02 9.53
N GLN A 70 -6.03 0.70 9.20
CA GLN A 70 -5.93 1.54 8.02
C GLN A 70 -4.95 0.94 7.01
N PRO A 71 -5.42 0.45 5.85
CA PRO A 71 -4.55 0.00 4.77
C PRO A 71 -3.82 1.18 4.15
N ALA A 72 -2.54 0.98 3.88
CA ALA A 72 -1.60 1.98 3.40
C ALA A 72 -0.80 1.44 2.20
N PHE A 73 -0.80 2.20 1.11
CA PHE A 73 0.23 2.08 0.10
C PHE A 73 1.45 2.82 0.60
N SER A 74 2.55 2.12 0.82
CA SER A 74 3.88 2.72 1.00
C SER A 74 4.58 2.68 -0.35
N VAL A 75 4.63 3.84 -1.01
CA VAL A 75 5.05 3.95 -2.40
C VAL A 75 6.46 4.53 -2.44
N GLY A 76 7.37 3.80 -3.08
CA GLY A 76 8.69 4.27 -3.45
C GLY A 76 8.70 5.11 -4.74
N GLN A 77 9.82 5.08 -5.46
CA GLN A 77 10.09 5.92 -6.62
C GLN A 77 9.69 5.28 -7.96
N SER A 78 9.45 3.97 -8.02
CA SER A 78 9.18 3.28 -9.30
C SER A 78 7.96 3.79 -10.04
N LEU A 79 6.93 4.21 -9.31
CA LEU A 79 5.72 4.78 -9.88
C LEU A 79 5.83 6.28 -10.14
N SER A 80 6.98 6.89 -9.83
CA SER A 80 7.26 8.32 -10.06
C SER A 80 8.22 8.58 -11.24
N ARG A 81 8.61 7.51 -11.97
CA ARG A 81 9.66 7.53 -13.00
C ARG A 81 9.47 8.63 -14.06
N ALA A 82 10.60 9.27 -14.40
CA ALA A 82 10.68 10.21 -15.52
C ALA A 82 10.37 9.45 -16.83
N GLY A 83 9.22 9.74 -17.43
CA GLY A 83 8.72 9.04 -18.62
C GLY A 83 7.23 8.75 -18.57
N LEU A 84 6.66 8.60 -17.37
CA LEU A 84 5.20 8.55 -17.20
C LEU A 84 4.60 9.97 -17.28
N PRO A 85 3.40 10.15 -17.86
CA PRO A 85 2.63 11.37 -17.73
C PRO A 85 2.43 11.73 -16.26
N ALA A 86 2.39 13.02 -15.90
CA ALA A 86 2.34 13.47 -14.50
C ALA A 86 1.11 12.92 -13.75
N GLU A 87 0.00 12.78 -14.47
CA GLU A 87 -1.25 12.18 -14.05
C GLU A 87 -1.16 10.68 -13.74
N SER A 88 -0.19 9.99 -14.35
CA SER A 88 0.07 8.56 -14.15
C SER A 88 1.14 8.29 -13.10
N ARG A 89 1.80 9.33 -12.57
CA ARG A 89 2.82 9.20 -11.54
C ARG A 89 2.19 9.06 -10.17
N LEU A 90 2.50 7.97 -9.47
CA LEU A 90 2.29 7.86 -8.03
C LEU A 90 3.56 8.37 -7.35
N ASN A 91 3.45 9.49 -6.65
CA ASN A 91 4.60 10.09 -5.98
C ASN A 91 5.04 9.22 -4.79
N PRO A 92 6.32 9.27 -4.41
CA PRO A 92 6.77 8.59 -3.21
C PRO A 92 6.01 9.12 -1.98
N GLY A 93 5.56 8.22 -1.12
CA GLY A 93 4.78 8.60 0.06
C GLY A 93 3.84 7.51 0.54
N VAL A 94 3.01 7.88 1.51
CA VAL A 94 2.03 6.98 2.13
C VAL A 94 0.62 7.41 1.72
N TYR A 95 -0.11 6.49 1.10
CA TYR A 95 -1.50 6.70 0.68
C TYR A 95 -2.39 5.81 1.53
N ILE A 96 -3.32 6.41 2.26
CA ILE A 96 -4.25 5.65 3.12
C ILE A 96 -5.67 5.81 2.62
N PHE A 97 -6.43 4.72 2.61
CA PHE A 97 -7.86 4.71 2.27
C PHE A 97 -8.70 4.07 3.39
N ALA A 98 -10.02 4.21 3.30
CA ALA A 98 -10.96 3.50 4.14
C ALA A 98 -11.45 2.23 3.40
N PRO A 99 -11.21 1.02 3.93
CA PRO A 99 -11.54 -0.20 3.21
C PRO A 99 -13.05 -0.44 3.11
N GLU A 100 -13.50 -0.98 1.99
CA GLU A 100 -14.88 -1.44 1.80
C GLU A 100 -14.98 -2.96 1.94
N ALA A 101 -15.96 -3.41 2.72
CA ALA A 101 -16.18 -4.82 3.05
C ALA A 101 -16.64 -5.68 1.86
N ALA A 102 -17.02 -5.06 0.74
CA ALA A 102 -17.42 -5.77 -0.48
C ALA A 102 -17.18 -4.92 -1.73
N GLY A 103 -17.23 -5.56 -2.89
CA GLY A 103 -17.01 -4.92 -4.18
C GLY A 103 -15.53 -4.75 -4.50
N ARG A 104 -15.25 -3.89 -5.48
CA ARG A 104 -13.90 -3.70 -6.05
C ARG A 104 -13.32 -2.31 -5.83
N ARG A 105 -14.06 -1.44 -5.15
CA ARG A 105 -13.60 -0.09 -4.80
C ARG A 105 -13.05 -0.14 -3.38
N ASN A 106 -11.87 0.45 -3.14
CA ASN A 106 -11.21 0.52 -1.84
C ASN A 106 -11.19 -0.84 -1.12
N ARG A 107 -10.98 -1.93 -1.86
CA ARG A 107 -10.97 -3.29 -1.30
C ARG A 107 -9.70 -3.50 -0.48
N GLU A 108 -9.82 -4.23 0.63
CA GLU A 108 -8.70 -4.63 1.48
C GLU A 108 -7.67 -5.46 0.71
N PHE A 109 -6.37 -5.21 0.93
CA PHE A 109 -5.28 -5.84 0.17
C PHE A 109 -5.28 -7.35 0.26
N ARG A 110 -5.59 -7.91 1.45
CA ARG A 110 -5.70 -9.37 1.66
C ARG A 110 -6.82 -10.02 0.86
N ASP A 111 -7.79 -9.23 0.39
CA ASP A 111 -8.95 -9.73 -0.34
C ASP A 111 -8.79 -9.56 -1.87
N LEU A 112 -7.66 -9.04 -2.35
CA LEU A 112 -7.31 -8.99 -3.76
C LEU A 112 -6.59 -10.28 -4.14
N ALA A 113 -7.29 -11.16 -4.87
CA ALA A 113 -6.77 -12.46 -5.30
C ALA A 113 -6.55 -12.49 -6.82
N VAL A 114 -6.01 -13.61 -7.33
CA VAL A 114 -5.84 -13.86 -8.77
C VAL A 114 -7.18 -14.24 -9.40
N ASP A 115 -8.09 -13.28 -9.51
CA ASP A 115 -9.47 -13.49 -9.98
C ASP A 115 -9.76 -12.82 -11.33
N GLY A 116 -8.75 -12.16 -11.92
CA GLY A 116 -8.87 -11.43 -13.18
C GLY A 116 -9.61 -10.09 -13.05
N LEU A 117 -9.91 -9.62 -11.84
CA LEU A 117 -10.60 -8.36 -11.60
C LEU A 117 -9.61 -7.21 -11.40
N VAL A 118 -10.00 -6.03 -11.89
CA VAL A 118 -9.33 -4.76 -11.58
C VAL A 118 -10.05 -4.12 -10.39
N TYR A 119 -9.27 -3.71 -9.40
CA TYR A 119 -9.68 -2.98 -8.22
C TYR A 119 -9.29 -1.52 -8.37
N CYS A 120 -10.07 -0.63 -7.77
CA CYS A 120 -9.83 0.80 -7.82
C CYS A 120 -9.83 1.40 -6.42
N HIS A 121 -8.83 2.22 -6.12
CA HIS A 121 -8.66 2.89 -4.85
C HIS A 121 -8.70 4.40 -5.05
N ASP A 122 -9.59 5.07 -4.34
CA ASP A 122 -9.82 6.51 -4.39
C ASP A 122 -9.83 7.12 -2.99
N THR A 123 -10.11 8.43 -2.90
CA THR A 123 -10.17 9.15 -1.61
C THR A 123 -8.90 9.01 -0.76
N LEU A 124 -7.75 8.84 -1.42
CA LEU A 124 -6.45 8.59 -0.80
C LEU A 124 -6.00 9.80 0.03
N ARG A 125 -5.78 9.58 1.32
CA ARG A 125 -5.30 10.62 2.24
C ARG A 125 -3.82 10.91 2.00
N TYR A 126 -3.38 12.11 2.40
CA TYR A 126 -2.04 12.68 2.23
C TYR A 126 -1.62 13.00 0.79
N HIS A 127 -2.26 12.37 -0.21
CA HIS A 127 -2.01 12.63 -1.62
C HIS A 127 -3.34 12.68 -2.39
N PRO A 128 -4.13 13.75 -2.25
CA PRO A 128 -5.44 13.85 -2.87
C PRO A 128 -5.32 13.97 -4.40
N GLY A 129 -6.29 13.35 -5.10
CA GLY A 129 -6.46 13.46 -6.55
C GLY A 129 -5.95 12.23 -7.32
N GLY A 130 -6.76 11.80 -8.29
CA GLY A 130 -6.53 10.56 -9.03
C GLY A 130 -7.07 9.33 -8.31
N VAL A 131 -6.95 8.19 -9.00
CA VAL A 131 -7.25 6.86 -8.48
C VAL A 131 -6.06 5.94 -8.71
N VAL A 132 -5.93 4.91 -7.90
CA VAL A 132 -4.95 3.83 -8.09
C VAL A 132 -5.71 2.57 -8.49
N LEU A 133 -5.38 2.03 -9.65
CA LEU A 133 -5.86 0.75 -10.11
C LEU A 133 -4.88 -0.35 -9.73
N MET A 134 -5.42 -1.49 -9.32
CA MET A 134 -4.64 -2.66 -8.96
C MET A 134 -5.24 -3.94 -9.53
N GLN A 135 -4.37 -4.88 -9.86
CA GLN A 135 -4.75 -6.23 -10.22
C GLN A 135 -3.62 -7.19 -9.86
N LEU A 136 -3.96 -8.26 -9.14
CA LEU A 136 -3.08 -9.39 -8.96
C LEU A 136 -3.20 -10.28 -10.21
N THR A 137 -2.23 -10.19 -11.14
CA THR A 137 -2.27 -10.89 -12.43
C THR A 137 -1.75 -12.33 -12.32
N SER A 138 -0.94 -12.61 -11.31
CA SER A 138 -0.51 -13.95 -10.90
C SER A 138 -0.28 -13.98 -9.38
N ALA A 139 -0.05 -15.14 -8.78
CA ALA A 139 0.22 -15.25 -7.34
C ALA A 139 1.44 -14.43 -6.87
N THR A 140 2.30 -14.04 -7.81
CA THR A 140 3.56 -13.31 -7.59
C THR A 140 3.69 -12.10 -8.50
N THR A 141 2.62 -11.63 -9.15
CA THR A 141 2.67 -10.46 -10.03
C THR A 141 1.52 -9.51 -9.75
N LEU A 142 1.85 -8.28 -9.37
CA LEU A 142 0.91 -7.21 -9.10
C LEU A 142 1.07 -6.11 -10.15
N ARG A 143 -0.03 -5.74 -10.80
CA ARG A 143 -0.09 -4.60 -11.71
C ARG A 143 -0.71 -3.39 -11.02
N VAL A 144 -0.05 -2.24 -11.12
CA VAL A 144 -0.50 -0.98 -10.52
C VAL A 144 -0.45 0.16 -11.53
N GLU A 145 -1.47 1.01 -11.55
CA GLU A 145 -1.48 2.23 -12.35
C GLU A 145 -2.19 3.36 -11.60
N ARG A 146 -1.65 4.58 -11.66
CA ARG A 146 -2.40 5.76 -11.26
C ARG A 146 -3.10 6.37 -12.47
N GLN A 147 -4.34 6.80 -12.30
CA GLN A 147 -5.10 7.53 -13.32
C GLN A 147 -5.64 8.84 -12.78
N ALA A 148 -5.66 9.89 -13.62
CA ALA A 148 -6.34 11.14 -13.30
C ALA A 148 -7.86 10.95 -13.39
N ALA A 149 -8.49 10.73 -12.24
CA ALA A 149 -9.93 10.72 -12.06
C ALA A 149 -10.31 11.36 -10.72
N ALA A 150 -11.54 11.85 -10.63
CA ALA A 150 -12.08 12.43 -9.38
C ALA A 150 -12.45 11.35 -8.34
N GLY A 151 -12.58 10.10 -8.78
CA GLY A 151 -12.92 8.94 -7.98
C GLY A 151 -13.12 7.73 -8.88
N CYS A 152 -13.33 6.56 -8.30
CA CYS A 152 -13.44 5.32 -9.05
C CYS A 152 -14.69 5.24 -9.92
N GLY A 153 -15.81 5.89 -9.54
CA GLY A 153 -17.07 5.73 -10.27
C GLY A 153 -17.58 4.28 -10.26
N ALA A 154 -18.33 3.88 -11.29
CA ALA A 154 -19.01 2.57 -11.33
C ALA A 154 -18.17 1.41 -11.90
N GLY A 155 -17.05 1.71 -12.56
CA GLY A 155 -16.30 0.73 -13.36
C GLY A 155 -17.07 0.23 -14.61
N PRO A 156 -16.58 -0.81 -15.30
CA PRO A 156 -15.29 -1.48 -15.07
C PRO A 156 -14.10 -0.54 -15.33
N TRP A 157 -13.01 -0.77 -14.61
CA TRP A 157 -11.75 -0.04 -14.83
C TRP A 157 -10.84 -0.85 -15.74
N ALA A 158 -10.03 -0.15 -16.52
CA ALA A 158 -9.05 -0.74 -17.41
C ALA A 158 -7.72 -0.03 -17.23
N PHE A 159 -6.64 -0.81 -17.25
CA PHE A 159 -5.29 -0.28 -17.36
C PHE A 159 -5.08 0.34 -18.73
N THR A 160 -4.23 1.36 -18.79
CA THR A 160 -3.68 1.89 -20.03
C THR A 160 -2.34 1.22 -20.31
N SER A 161 -1.42 1.87 -21.01
CA SER A 161 -0.02 1.45 -21.11
C SER A 161 0.87 2.02 -20.01
N ALA A 162 0.31 2.82 -19.09
CA ALA A 162 1.06 3.50 -18.03
C ALA A 162 1.21 2.69 -16.73
N TYR A 163 0.74 1.44 -16.70
CA TYR A 163 0.90 0.57 -15.54
C TYR A 163 2.36 0.19 -15.30
N THR A 164 2.64 -0.21 -14.07
CA THR A 164 3.88 -0.85 -13.66
C THR A 164 3.55 -2.20 -13.05
N ASP A 165 4.30 -3.22 -13.44
CA ASP A 165 4.24 -4.53 -12.83
C ASP A 165 5.28 -4.66 -11.71
N PHE A 166 4.89 -5.37 -10.67
CA PHE A 166 5.68 -5.70 -9.51
C PHE A 166 5.67 -7.21 -9.28
N GLU A 167 6.72 -7.72 -8.65
CA GLU A 167 7.00 -9.14 -8.43
C GLU A 167 7.39 -9.39 -6.96
N ARG A 168 7.21 -10.62 -6.50
CA ARG A 168 7.72 -11.14 -5.21
C ARG A 168 8.22 -12.57 -5.36
#